data_AF-A0A2P4YAL8-F1
#
_entry.id   AF-A0A2P4YAL8-F1
#
_cell.length_a   1.000
_cell.length_b   1.000
_cell.length_c   1.000
_cell.angle_alpha   90.00
_cell.angle_beta   90.00
_cell.angle_gamma   90.00
#
_symmetry.space_group_name_H-M   'P 1'
#
loop_
_entity.id
_entity.type
_entity.pdbx_description
1 polymer ?
#
loop_
_entity_poly.entity_id
_entity_poly.type
_entity_poly.pdbx_seq_one_letter_code
_entity_poly.pdbx_strand_id
1 'polypeptide(L)' 'MASTIASFANFLKQSKAHAVDNREVLIAGVLYKKPERNSLLWKKRYCVIYKDELQIVYFLSLEDFEKRAIR' A
#
# COMPACT_ATOMS: atom_id res chain seq x y z
N MET A 1 -26.56 8.22 26.69
CA MET A 1 -25.10 8.11 26.50
C MET A 1 -24.61 6.71 26.10
N ALA A 2 -25.47 5.69 25.92
CA ALA A 2 -25.05 4.36 25.46
C ALA A 2 -25.04 4.17 23.92
N SER A 3 -25.79 4.99 23.16
CA SER A 3 -25.95 4.83 21.71
C SER A 3 -24.74 5.28 20.88
N THR A 4 -23.96 6.26 21.35
CA THR A 4 -22.77 6.79 20.66
C THR A 4 -21.59 5.82 20.67
N ILE A 5 -21.44 5.02 21.72
CA ILE A 5 -20.36 4.03 21.85
C ILE A 5 -20.60 2.84 20.89
N ALA A 6 -21.85 2.41 20.75
CA ALA A 6 -22.22 1.36 19.80
C ALA A 6 -22.05 1.80 18.33
N SER A 7 -22.33 3.08 18.04
CA SER A 7 -22.08 3.69 16.72
C SER A 7 -20.59 3.69 16.36
N PHE A 8 -19.72 4.07 17.30
CA PHE A 8 -18.27 4.10 17.06
C PHE A 8 -17.65 2.70 16.95
N ALA A 9 -18.11 1.74 17.75
CA ALA A 9 -17.66 0.35 17.65
C ALA A 9 -18.07 -0.28 16.30
N ASN A 10 -19.27 0.03 15.79
CA ASN A 10 -19.72 -0.41 14.47
C ASN A 10 -18.93 0.26 13.34
N PHE A 11 -18.60 1.55 13.48
CA PHE A 11 -17.70 2.25 12.55
C PHE A 11 -16.31 1.59 12.49
N LEU A 12 -15.72 1.25 13.65
CA LEU A 12 -14.43 0.54 13.71
C LEU A 12 -14.51 -0.88 13.15
N LYS A 13 -15.66 -1.55 13.29
CA LYS A 13 -15.86 -2.90 12.76
C LYS A 13 -16.05 -2.87 11.24
N GLN A 14 -16.75 -1.87 10.71
CA GLN A 14 -16.89 -1.63 9.27
C GLN A 14 -15.57 -1.19 8.65
N SER A 15 -14.80 -0.30 9.28
CA SER A 15 -13.48 0.11 8.76
C SER A 15 -12.48 -1.05 8.72
N LYS A 16 -12.49 -1.94 9.73
CA LYS A 16 -11.70 -3.18 9.72
C LYS A 16 -12.17 -4.20 8.69
N ALA A 17 -13.47 -4.26 8.37
CA ALA A 17 -14.00 -5.11 7.30
C ALA A 17 -13.67 -4.56 5.90
N HIS A 18 -13.50 -3.24 5.75
CA HIS A 18 -13.08 -2.58 4.50
C HIS A 18 -11.55 -2.52 4.30
N ALA A 19 -10.77 -2.85 5.33
CA ALA A 19 -9.29 -2.82 5.28
C ALA A 19 -8.67 -3.90 4.37
N VAL A 20 -9.48 -4.82 3.81
CA VAL A 20 -8.97 -5.91 2.99
C VAL A 20 -8.85 -5.53 1.50
N ASP A 21 -9.53 -4.51 0.97
CA ASP A 21 -9.50 -4.32 -0.50
C ASP A 21 -9.82 -2.90 -1.06
N ASN A 22 -9.43 -1.82 -0.36
CA ASN A 22 -9.66 -0.44 -0.86
C ASN A 22 -8.47 0.50 -0.62
N ARG A 23 -7.25 0.06 -0.92
CA ARG A 23 -6.07 0.92 -0.82
C ARG A 23 -6.07 1.93 -1.97
N GLU A 24 -6.55 3.15 -1.69
CA GLU A 24 -6.53 4.27 -2.63
C GLU A 24 -5.08 4.61 -2.97
N VAL A 25 -4.72 4.47 -4.25
CA VAL A 25 -3.40 4.84 -4.77
C VAL A 25 -3.37 6.36 -4.97
N LEU A 26 -2.48 7.05 -4.26
CA LEU A 26 -2.25 8.47 -4.47
C LEU A 26 -1.27 8.71 -5.62
N ILE A 27 -0.18 7.93 -5.61
CA ILE A 27 0.92 8.08 -6.55
C ILE A 27 1.39 6.68 -6.93
N ALA A 28 1.48 6.41 -8.23
CA ALA A 28 2.12 5.22 -8.75
C ALA A 28 2.97 5.57 -9.97
N GLY A 29 4.11 4.88 -10.10
CA GLY A 29 5.01 5.12 -11.21
C GLY A 29 6.32 4.37 -11.11
N VAL A 30 7.22 4.62 -12.05
CA VAL A 30 8.53 3.97 -12.09
C VAL A 30 9.57 4.83 -11.40
N LEU A 31 10.28 4.24 -10.44
CA LEU A 31 11.47 4.83 -9.82
C LEU A 31 12.67 3.90 -9.96
N TYR A 32 13.86 4.49 -10.01
CA TYR A 32 15.11 3.74 -9.93
C TYR A 32 15.56 3.73 -8.47
N LYS A 33 15.64 2.53 -7.87
CA LYS A 33 16.12 2.34 -6.50
C LYS A 33 17.54 1.77 -6.52
N LYS A 34 18.46 2.40 -5.81
CA LYS A 34 19.81 1.86 -5.57
C LYS A 34 19.70 0.68 -4.60
N PRO A 35 20.17 -0.51 -4.96
CA PRO A 35 20.13 -1.67 -4.07
C PRO A 35 21.13 -1.49 -2.91
N GLU A 36 20.72 -1.91 -1.71
CA GLU A 36 21.55 -1.83 -0.49
C GLU A 36 22.76 -2.77 -0.56
N ARG A 37 22.58 -3.93 -1.20
CA ARG A 37 23.64 -4.91 -1.46
C ARG A 37 23.94 -4.93 -2.97
N ASN A 38 25.22 -4.87 -3.34
CA ASN A 38 25.69 -4.76 -4.74
C ASN A 38 25.19 -3.51 -5.48
N SER A 39 25.74 -2.36 -5.11
CA SER A 39 25.28 -1.04 -5.53
C SER A 39 25.73 -0.59 -6.93
N LEU A 40 26.28 -1.49 -7.74
CA LEU A 40 26.87 -1.17 -9.04
C LEU A 40 25.85 -0.65 -10.06
N LEU A 41 24.57 -1.01 -9.93
CA LEU A 41 23.51 -0.61 -10.86
C LEU A 41 22.23 -0.22 -10.13
N TRP A 42 21.60 0.87 -10.59
CA TRP A 42 20.26 1.27 -10.19
C TRP A 42 19.23 0.30 -10.77
N LYS A 43 18.27 -0.14 -9.95
CA LYS A 43 17.23 -1.07 -10.39
C LYS A 43 15.90 -0.35 -10.58
N LYS A 44 15.28 -0.55 -11.74
CA LYS A 44 13.91 -0.10 -12.02
C LYS A 44 12.92 -0.80 -11.08
N ARG A 45 12.02 -0.05 -10.46
CA ARG A 45 10.95 -0.55 -9.57
C ARG A 45 9.66 0.18 -9.87
N TYR A 46 8.55 -0.52 -9.76
CA TYR A 46 7.23 0.11 -9.76
C TYR A 46 6.89 0.48 -8.32
N CYS A 47 6.72 1.78 -8.09
CA CYS A 47 6.55 2.38 -6.78
C CYS A 47 5.08 2.77 -6.62
N VAL A 48 4.50 2.46 -5.46
CA VAL A 48 3.12 2.80 -5.14
C VAL A 48 3.05 3.39 -3.74
N ILE A 49 2.37 4.53 -3.62
CA ILE A 49 2.06 5.21 -2.37
C ILE A 49 0.55 5.17 -2.19
N TYR A 50 0.11 4.56 -1.10
CA TYR A 50 -1.29 4.48 -0.73
C TYR A 50 -1.63 5.58 0.28
N LYS A 51 -2.86 6.08 0.23
CA LYS A 51 -3.31 7.21 1.04
C LYS A 51 -3.14 7.06 2.54
N ASP A 52 -3.42 5.85 3.03
CA ASP A 52 -3.41 5.54 4.47
C ASP A 52 -2.15 4.75 4.89
N GLU A 53 -1.15 4.61 4.02
CA GLU A 53 0.10 3.93 4.33
C GLU A 53 1.26 4.93 4.47
N LEU A 54 1.99 4.80 5.58
CA LEU A 54 3.21 5.59 5.84
C LEU A 54 4.45 5.04 5.12
N GLN A 55 4.28 4.00 4.32
CA GLN A 55 5.36 3.31 3.62
C GLN A 55 5.16 3.36 2.11
N ILE A 56 6.27 3.42 1.40
CA ILE A 56 6.30 3.28 -0.04
C ILE A 56 6.43 1.79 -0.37
N VAL A 57 5.52 1.27 -1.17
CA VAL A 57 5.56 -0.13 -1.61
C VAL A 57 6.26 -0.22 -2.96
N TYR A 58 7.19 -1.17 -3.06
CA TYR A 58 7.98 -1.40 -4.28
C TYR A 58 7.68 -2.77 -4.87
N PHE A 59 7.30 -2.79 -6.14
CA PHE A 59 7.14 -3.98 -6.97
C PHE A 59 8.27 -4.07 -8.00
N LEU A 60 8.54 -5.26 -8.54
CA LEU A 60 9.57 -5.41 -9.58
C LEU A 60 9.10 -4.80 -10.91
N SER A 61 7.82 -4.96 -11.24
CA SER A 61 7.19 -4.48 -12.46
C SER A 61 5.75 -4.00 -12.20
N LEU A 62 5.14 -3.39 -13.22
CA LEU A 62 3.70 -3.05 -13.21
C LEU A 62 2.84 -4.31 -13.14
N GLU A 63 3.23 -5.37 -13.85
CA GLU A 63 2.52 -6.65 -13.89
C GLU A 63 2.44 -7.30 -12.50
N ASP A 64 3.50 -7.19 -11.68
CA ASP A 64 3.50 -7.69 -10.30
C ASP A 64 2.54 -6.91 -9.40
N PHE A 65 2.42 -5.60 -9.63
CA PHE A 65 1.43 -4.76 -8.96
C PHE A 65 0.00 -5.15 -9.36
N GLU A 66 -0.26 -5.35 -10.66
CA GLU A 66 -1.57 -5.78 -11.19
C GLU A 66 -1.97 -7.16 -10.66
N LYS A 67 -1.00 -8.09 -10.57
CA LYS A 67 -1.20 -9.44 -10.01
C LYS A 67 -1.23 -9.46 -8.49
N ARG A 68 -0.95 -8.32 -7.82
CA ARG A 68 -0.84 -8.17 -6.37
C ARG A 68 0.10 -9.20 -5.73
N ALA A 69 1.10 -9.66 -6.48
CA ALA A 69 2.07 -10.64 -6.01
C ALA A 69 3.15 -9.90 -5.21
N ILE A 70 2.88 -9.69 -3.92
CA ILE A 70 3.90 -9.21 -2.98
C ILE A 70 4.75 -10.42 -2.59
N ARG A 71 6.04 -10.40 -2.90
CA ARG A 71 6.99 -11.45 -2.53
C ARG A 71 7.87 -11.01 -1.38
#